data_AF-F2NN80-F1
#
_entry.id   AF-F2NN80-F1
#
_cell.length_a   1.000
_cell.length_b   1.000
_cell.length_c   1.000
_cell.angle_alpha   90.00
_cell.angle_beta   90.00
_cell.angle_gamma   90.00
#
_symmetry.space_group_name_H-M   'P 1'
#
loop_
_entity.id
_entity.type
_entity.pdbx_description
1 polymer ?
#
loop_
_entity_poly.entity_id
_entity_poly.type
_entity_poly.pdbx_seq_one_letter_code
_entity_poly.pdbx_strand_id
1 'polypeptide(L)'
;MSTHGAEGQGRLKNGDTRTINTWTHVAGAALAVLGTGVLLAVSGGKPYKIVGGLVFGLSMLLMYATSSLYHGVVAPARVLERLRQLDHAAIFLFIAGMYTPVVLAGLDPGFRVPVLAFVWGLAVLIYATRRPNPWSGVLGSYEFWHLAVLVLFAGERASG
;
A
#
# COMPACT_ATOMS: atom_id res chain seq x y z
N MET A 1 -34.57 -10.60 -30.26
CA MET A 1 -34.66 -11.21 -28.92
C MET A 1 -33.43 -10.79 -28.13
N SER A 2 -33.62 -9.99 -27.08
CA SER A 2 -32.61 -9.13 -26.44
C SER A 2 -31.67 -9.85 -25.47
N THR A 3 -30.36 -9.76 -25.68
CA THR A 3 -29.32 -10.18 -24.71
C THR A 3 -28.59 -9.00 -24.04
N HIS A 4 -29.04 -7.76 -24.24
CA HIS A 4 -28.40 -6.56 -23.66
C HIS A 4 -28.81 -6.22 -22.20
N GLY A 5 -29.50 -7.12 -21.49
CA GLY A 5 -30.06 -6.83 -20.16
C GLY A 5 -29.25 -7.31 -18.94
N ALA A 6 -28.26 -8.20 -19.11
CA ALA A 6 -27.66 -8.92 -17.98
C ALA A 6 -26.42 -8.23 -17.36
N GLU A 7 -25.64 -7.47 -18.13
CA GLU A 7 -24.42 -6.82 -17.61
C GLU A 7 -24.70 -5.59 -16.73
N GLY A 8 -25.89 -4.98 -16.87
CA GLY A 8 -26.31 -3.82 -16.07
C GLY A 8 -26.73 -4.14 -14.64
N GLN A 9 -27.18 -5.38 -14.37
CA GLN A 9 -27.76 -5.78 -13.07
C GLN A 9 -26.72 -6.23 -12.03
N GLY A 10 -25.53 -6.68 -12.44
CA GLY A 10 -24.47 -7.09 -11.50
C GLY A 10 -23.80 -5.91 -10.77
N ARG A 11 -23.81 -4.72 -11.38
CA ARG A 11 -23.11 -3.52 -10.85
C ARG A 11 -23.94 -2.71 -9.85
N LEU A 12 -25.25 -2.97 -9.78
CA LEU A 12 -26.23 -2.27 -8.94
C LEU A 12 -26.57 -3.02 -7.64
N LYS A 13 -26.06 -4.24 -7.44
CA LYS A 13 -26.58 -5.15 -6.40
C LYS A 13 -26.05 -4.90 -4.99
N ASN A 14 -25.02 -4.08 -4.79
CA ASN A 14 -24.32 -4.00 -3.50
C ASN A 14 -24.11 -2.55 -3.01
N GLY A 15 -25.19 -1.78 -2.87
CA GLY A 15 -25.14 -0.45 -2.23
C GLY A 15 -24.54 -0.51 -0.82
N ASP A 16 -24.88 -1.56 -0.08
CA ASP A 16 -24.40 -1.78 1.29
C ASP A 16 -22.89 -2.07 1.32
N THR A 17 -22.37 -2.91 0.42
CA THR A 17 -20.92 -3.24 0.39
C THR A 17 -20.07 -2.03 0.02
N ARG A 18 -20.52 -1.19 -0.92
CA ARG A 18 -19.78 0.05 -1.26
C ARG A 18 -19.76 1.03 -0.10
N THR A 19 -20.87 1.10 0.63
CA THR A 19 -21.00 1.96 1.81
C THR A 19 -20.09 1.47 2.93
N ILE A 20 -20.11 0.18 3.25
CA ILE A 20 -19.24 -0.43 4.27
C ILE A 20 -17.76 -0.22 3.91
N ASN A 21 -17.36 -0.50 2.67
CA ASN A 21 -15.98 -0.29 2.22
C ASN A 21 -15.56 1.19 2.38
N THR A 22 -16.43 2.12 2.01
CA THR A 22 -16.12 3.55 2.14
C THR A 22 -15.89 3.93 3.61
N TRP A 23 -16.76 3.51 4.53
CA TRP A 23 -16.63 3.84 5.94
C TRP A 23 -15.42 3.19 6.60
N THR A 24 -15.09 1.93 6.26
CA THR A 24 -13.87 1.29 6.79
C THR A 24 -12.61 1.98 6.32
N HIS A 25 -12.58 2.45 5.06
CA HIS A 25 -11.43 3.20 4.54
C HIS A 25 -11.33 4.61 5.12
N VAL A 26 -12.45 5.32 5.32
CA VAL A 26 -12.46 6.63 5.98
C VAL A 26 -11.96 6.52 7.43
N ALA A 27 -12.42 5.52 8.17
CA ALA A 27 -11.91 5.23 9.51
C ALA A 27 -10.40 4.91 9.46
N GLY A 28 -9.95 4.12 8.49
CA GLY A 28 -8.53 3.85 8.25
C GLY A 28 -7.71 5.13 7.97
N ALA A 29 -8.23 6.06 7.17
CA ALA A 29 -7.57 7.34 6.89
C ALA A 29 -7.44 8.20 8.16
N ALA A 30 -8.49 8.27 8.98
CA ALA A 30 -8.44 8.98 10.26
C ALA A 30 -7.40 8.36 11.21
N LEU A 31 -7.39 7.04 11.34
CA LEU A 31 -6.39 6.32 12.11
C LEU A 31 -4.97 6.52 11.55
N ALA A 32 -4.81 6.65 10.23
CA ALA A 32 -3.52 6.95 9.63
C ALA A 32 -2.99 8.32 10.03
N VAL A 33 -3.83 9.35 10.04
CA VAL A 33 -3.45 10.69 10.53
C VAL A 33 -3.03 10.64 11.99
N LEU A 34 -3.86 10.02 12.85
CA LEU A 34 -3.58 9.90 14.28
C LEU A 34 -2.30 9.11 14.55
N GLY A 35 -2.15 7.94 13.93
CA GLY A 35 -0.97 7.09 14.06
C GLY A 35 0.30 7.79 13.59
N THR A 36 0.24 8.55 12.49
CA THR A 36 1.37 9.39 12.03
C THR A 36 1.73 10.45 13.06
N GLY A 37 0.75 11.14 13.62
CA GLY A 37 0.96 12.12 14.69
C GLY A 37 1.63 11.51 15.91
N VAL A 38 1.18 10.33 16.35
CA VAL A 38 1.79 9.58 17.46
C VAL A 38 3.25 9.22 17.14
N LEU A 39 3.53 8.66 15.96
CA LEU A 39 4.88 8.30 15.54
C LEU A 39 5.84 9.51 15.54
N LEU A 40 5.36 10.66 15.10
CA LEU A 40 6.13 11.91 15.13
C LEU A 40 6.35 12.40 16.56
N ALA A 41 5.33 12.34 17.41
CA ALA A 41 5.44 12.75 18.81
C ALA A 41 6.44 11.88 19.60
N VAL A 42 6.47 10.58 19.36
CA VAL A 42 7.39 9.64 20.02
C VAL A 42 8.73 9.47 19.29
N SER A 43 8.96 10.24 18.22
CA SER A 43 10.21 10.17 17.44
C SER A 43 11.43 10.64 18.23
N GLY A 44 11.22 11.48 19.25
CA GLY A 44 12.30 12.10 20.03
C GLY A 44 13.24 12.96 19.17
N GLY A 45 12.75 13.50 18.05
CA GLY A 45 13.54 14.31 17.11
C GLY A 45 14.50 13.52 16.22
N LYS A 46 14.54 12.18 16.33
CA LYS A 46 15.49 11.36 15.56
C LYS A 46 15.11 11.33 14.08
N PRO A 47 16.00 11.77 13.15
CA PRO A 47 15.65 11.91 11.73
C PRO A 47 15.10 10.63 11.10
N TYR A 48 15.71 9.48 11.39
CA TYR A 48 15.30 8.19 10.83
C TYR A 48 13.88 7.76 11.28
N LYS A 49 13.47 8.13 12.51
CA LYS A 49 12.11 7.88 13.01
C LYS A 49 11.10 8.84 12.38
N ILE A 50 11.47 10.11 12.20
CA ILE A 50 10.62 11.11 11.56
C ILE A 50 10.38 10.72 10.09
N VAL A 51 11.45 10.48 9.33
CA VAL A 51 11.35 10.10 7.92
C VAL A 51 10.58 8.79 7.76
N GLY A 52 10.93 7.75 8.55
CA GLY A 52 10.23 6.48 8.52
C GLY A 52 8.74 6.61 8.85
N GLY A 53 8.41 7.37 9.90
CA GLY A 53 7.04 7.63 10.31
C GLY A 53 6.23 8.41 9.28
N LEU A 54 6.81 9.44 8.65
CA LEU A 54 6.16 10.20 7.58
C LEU A 54 5.91 9.36 6.34
N VAL A 55 6.90 8.59 5.89
CA VAL A 55 6.78 7.74 4.70
C VAL A 55 5.70 6.67 4.90
N PHE A 56 5.69 6.00 6.06
CA PHE A 56 4.65 5.04 6.41
C PHE A 56 3.27 5.72 6.52
N GLY A 57 3.19 6.81 7.28
CA GLY A 57 1.95 7.52 7.56
C GLY A 57 1.27 8.11 6.32
N LEU A 58 2.04 8.81 5.49
CA LEU A 58 1.54 9.46 4.28
C LEU A 58 1.14 8.45 3.20
N SER A 59 1.88 7.35 3.05
CA SER A 59 1.50 6.29 2.10
C SER A 59 0.24 5.55 2.55
N MET A 60 0.09 5.29 3.86
CA MET A 60 -1.13 4.72 4.44
C MET A 60 -2.33 5.64 4.26
N LEU A 61 -2.16 6.94 4.55
CA LEU A 61 -3.20 7.94 4.36
C LEU A 61 -3.63 8.02 2.89
N LEU A 62 -2.67 8.05 1.97
CA LEU A 62 -2.96 8.08 0.54
C LEU A 62 -3.77 6.85 0.11
N MET A 63 -3.37 5.64 0.51
CA MET A 63 -4.08 4.39 0.21
C MET A 63 -5.54 4.43 0.70
N TYR A 64 -5.76 4.82 1.95
CA TYR A 64 -7.12 4.91 2.49
C TYR A 64 -7.95 6.02 1.84
N ALA A 65 -7.33 7.17 1.55
CA ALA A 65 -8.01 8.28 0.89
C ALA A 65 -8.42 7.93 -0.54
N THR A 66 -7.52 7.35 -1.33
CA THR A 66 -7.83 6.94 -2.72
C THR A 66 -8.90 5.86 -2.77
N SER A 67 -8.88 4.89 -1.85
CA SER A 67 -9.90 3.84 -1.78
C SER A 67 -11.26 4.39 -1.38
N SER A 68 -11.29 5.28 -0.37
CA SER A 68 -12.52 5.97 0.05
C SER A 68 -13.13 6.76 -1.10
N LEU A 69 -12.30 7.48 -1.87
CA LEU A 69 -12.76 8.24 -3.04
C LEU A 69 -13.26 7.30 -4.14
N TYR A 70 -12.55 6.23 -4.46
CA TYR A 70 -12.94 5.29 -5.53
C TYR A 70 -14.28 4.59 -5.23
N HIS A 71 -14.53 4.20 -3.98
CA HIS A 71 -15.76 3.52 -3.59
C HIS A 71 -16.91 4.47 -3.21
N GLY A 72 -16.60 5.68 -2.76
CA GLY A 72 -17.57 6.62 -2.21
C GLY A 72 -18.15 7.65 -3.19
N VAL A 73 -17.50 7.92 -4.33
CA VAL A 73 -17.97 8.96 -5.27
C VAL A 73 -18.76 8.39 -6.44
N VAL A 74 -19.77 9.15 -6.88
CA VAL A 74 -20.46 8.94 -8.15
C VAL A 74 -19.88 9.91 -9.17
N ALA A 75 -19.14 9.40 -10.16
CA ALA A 75 -18.41 10.22 -11.12
C ALA A 75 -18.46 9.63 -12.55
N PRO A 76 -18.15 10.43 -13.60
CA PRO A 76 -18.06 9.93 -14.96
C PRO A 76 -17.05 8.78 -15.10
N ALA A 77 -17.28 7.88 -16.07
CA ALA A 77 -16.45 6.67 -16.25
C ALA A 77 -14.94 6.94 -16.33
N ARG A 78 -14.55 8.04 -17.00
CA ARG A 78 -13.14 8.47 -17.10
C ARG A 78 -12.51 8.81 -15.75
N VAL A 79 -13.29 9.39 -14.83
CA VAL A 79 -12.82 9.75 -13.48
C VAL A 79 -12.69 8.50 -12.61
N LEU A 80 -13.70 7.62 -12.64
CA LEU A 80 -13.67 6.36 -11.90
C LEU A 80 -12.49 5.47 -12.34
N GLU A 81 -12.17 5.44 -13.63
CA GLU A 81 -11.01 4.70 -14.13
C GLU A 81 -9.68 5.25 -13.59
N ARG A 82 -9.53 6.59 -13.51
CA ARG A 82 -8.34 7.20 -12.90
C ARG A 82 -8.26 6.94 -11.40
N LEU A 83 -9.37 7.04 -10.67
CA LEU A 83 -9.42 6.73 -9.24
C LEU A 83 -9.07 5.26 -8.98
N ARG A 84 -9.55 4.35 -9.82
CA ARG A 84 -9.19 2.93 -9.76
C ARG A 84 -7.68 2.74 -9.93
N GLN A 85 -7.06 3.40 -10.91
CA GLN A 85 -5.61 3.32 -11.14
C GLN A 85 -4.80 3.91 -9.97
N LEU A 86 -5.26 5.03 -9.40
CA LEU A 86 -4.65 5.64 -8.21
C LEU A 86 -4.76 4.75 -6.99
N ASP A 87 -5.92 4.12 -6.78
CA ASP A 87 -6.15 3.20 -5.67
C ASP A 87 -5.22 1.99 -5.73
N HIS A 88 -5.07 1.40 -6.92
CA HIS A 88 -4.10 0.32 -7.12
C HIS A 88 -2.65 0.79 -6.92
N ALA A 89 -2.30 1.99 -7.42
CA ALA A 89 -0.97 2.56 -7.22
C ALA A 89 -0.64 2.77 -5.74
N ALA A 90 -1.62 3.26 -4.97
CA ALA A 90 -1.45 3.59 -3.57
C ALA A 90 -1.18 2.35 -2.70
N ILE A 91 -1.73 1.18 -3.06
CA ILE A 91 -1.39 -0.09 -2.40
C ILE A 91 0.10 -0.43 -2.57
N PHE A 92 0.65 -0.34 -3.80
CA PHE A 92 2.07 -0.60 -4.04
C PHE A 92 2.97 0.42 -3.31
N LEU A 93 2.55 1.69 -3.28
CA LEU A 93 3.25 2.72 -2.53
C LEU A 93 3.26 2.42 -1.02
N PHE A 94 2.12 2.02 -0.46
CA PHE A 94 2.02 1.66 0.96
C PHE A 94 2.83 0.42 1.33
N ILE A 95 2.90 -0.58 0.44
CA ILE A 95 3.77 -1.75 0.60
C ILE A 95 5.24 -1.31 0.75
N ALA A 96 5.73 -0.36 -0.05
CA ALA A 96 7.08 0.16 0.16
C ALA A 96 7.19 1.03 1.43
N GLY A 97 6.14 1.81 1.70
CA GLY A 97 6.06 2.71 2.85
C GLY A 97 6.15 1.99 4.20
N MET A 98 5.52 0.82 4.36
CA MET A 98 5.54 0.04 5.60
C MET A 98 6.91 -0.55 5.96
N TYR A 99 7.81 -0.73 4.99
CA TYR A 99 9.18 -1.22 5.26
C TYR A 99 10.11 -0.10 5.67
N THR A 100 9.84 1.12 5.22
CA THR A 100 10.74 2.25 5.44
C THR A 100 11.06 2.49 6.93
N PRO A 101 10.09 2.56 7.86
CA PRO A 101 10.43 2.72 9.28
C PRO A 101 11.15 1.49 9.86
N VAL A 102 10.78 0.27 9.43
CA VAL A 102 11.40 -0.98 9.90
C VAL A 102 12.88 -1.03 9.50
N VAL A 103 13.18 -0.67 8.25
CA VAL A 103 14.54 -0.67 7.73
C VAL A 103 15.37 0.45 8.36
N LEU A 104 14.83 1.66 8.44
CA LEU A 104 15.57 2.79 9.00
C LEU A 104 15.88 2.63 10.49
N ALA A 105 15.00 1.97 11.25
CA ALA A 105 15.18 1.77 12.69
C ALA A 105 15.88 0.46 13.06
N GLY A 106 15.75 -0.58 12.21
CA GLY A 106 16.15 -1.95 12.55
C GLY A 106 17.38 -2.49 11.82
N LEU A 107 17.79 -1.90 10.70
CA LEU A 107 18.98 -2.33 9.94
C LEU A 107 20.19 -1.42 10.21
N ASP A 108 21.36 -2.03 10.11
CA ASP A 108 22.65 -1.39 10.08
C ASP A 108 22.76 -0.40 8.92
N PRO A 109 23.46 0.74 9.10
CA PRO A 109 23.54 1.79 8.09
C PRO A 109 23.94 1.32 6.69
N GLY A 110 24.80 0.30 6.59
CA GLY A 110 25.27 -0.26 5.32
C GLY A 110 24.18 -0.97 4.50
N PHE A 111 23.16 -1.53 5.16
CA PHE A 111 22.10 -2.28 4.50
C PHE A 111 20.83 -1.45 4.23
N ARG A 112 20.66 -0.30 4.90
CA ARG A 112 19.45 0.54 4.75
C ARG A 112 19.18 0.94 3.31
N VAL A 113 20.17 1.49 2.61
CA VAL A 113 19.98 1.98 1.23
C VAL A 113 19.73 0.84 0.24
N PRO A 114 20.54 -0.25 0.21
CA PRO A 114 20.26 -1.38 -0.68
C PRO A 114 18.89 -2.00 -0.48
N VAL A 115 18.46 -2.22 0.77
CA VAL A 115 17.16 -2.82 1.08
C VAL A 115 16.02 -1.88 0.69
N LEU A 116 16.11 -0.59 0.99
CA LEU A 116 15.10 0.39 0.58
C LEU A 116 15.01 0.49 -0.94
N ALA A 117 16.15 0.58 -1.65
CA ALA A 117 16.17 0.62 -3.11
C ALA A 117 15.51 -0.61 -3.73
N PHE A 118 15.76 -1.80 -3.16
CA PHE A 118 15.13 -3.04 -3.60
C PHE A 118 13.62 -3.01 -3.41
N VAL A 119 13.13 -2.67 -2.21
CA VAL A 119 11.68 -2.65 -1.91
C VAL A 119 10.94 -1.61 -2.74
N TRP A 120 11.47 -0.39 -2.83
CA TRP A 120 10.87 0.68 -3.64
C TRP A 120 10.95 0.40 -5.13
N GLY A 121 12.08 -0.11 -5.62
CA GLY A 121 12.25 -0.49 -7.02
C GLY A 121 11.28 -1.60 -7.44
N LEU A 122 11.06 -2.59 -6.58
CA LEU A 122 10.12 -3.67 -6.85
C LEU A 122 8.66 -3.18 -6.84
N ALA A 123 8.29 -2.31 -5.91
CA ALA A 123 6.95 -1.71 -5.88
C ALA A 123 6.65 -0.94 -7.18
N VAL A 124 7.62 -0.14 -7.66
CA VAL A 124 7.52 0.57 -8.94
C VAL A 124 7.46 -0.39 -10.12
N LEU A 125 8.31 -1.43 -10.13
CA LEU A 125 8.38 -2.40 -11.21
C LEU A 125 7.05 -3.17 -11.36
N ILE A 126 6.48 -3.64 -10.25
CA ILE A 126 5.21 -4.39 -10.27
C ILE A 126 4.08 -3.47 -10.73
N TYR A 127 4.00 -2.25 -10.20
CA TYR A 127 3.01 -1.27 -10.64
C TYR A 127 3.12 -0.96 -12.15
N ALA A 128 4.34 -0.67 -12.63
CA ALA A 128 4.60 -0.28 -14.01
C ALA A 128 4.34 -1.42 -15.01
N THR A 129 4.69 -2.65 -14.64
CA THR A 129 4.48 -3.83 -15.51
C THR A 129 3.03 -4.28 -15.56
N ARG A 130 2.15 -3.74 -14.69
CA ARG A 130 0.74 -4.13 -14.51
C ARG A 130 0.53 -5.65 -14.44
N ARG A 131 1.55 -6.43 -14.05
CA ARG A 131 1.42 -7.88 -13.97
C ARG A 131 0.69 -8.23 -12.68
N PRO A 132 -0.54 -8.77 -12.75
CA PRO A 132 -1.07 -9.50 -11.62
C PRO A 132 -0.15 -10.70 -11.42
N ASN A 133 0.10 -11.04 -10.16
CA ASN A 133 0.87 -12.19 -9.68
C ASN A 133 1.10 -13.30 -10.74
N PRO A 134 2.36 -13.64 -11.10
CA PRO A 134 2.62 -14.67 -12.10
C PRO A 134 2.07 -16.06 -11.71
N TRP A 135 1.88 -16.36 -10.41
CA TRP A 135 1.29 -17.63 -9.94
C TRP A 135 0.33 -17.42 -8.76
N SER A 136 -0.98 -17.40 -9.03
CA SER A 136 -2.06 -17.17 -8.06
C SER A 136 -2.53 -18.42 -7.30
N GLY A 137 -1.74 -19.49 -7.26
CA GLY A 137 -2.24 -20.82 -6.87
C GLY A 137 -1.72 -21.45 -5.57
N VAL A 138 -0.44 -21.24 -5.18
CA VAL A 138 0.17 -22.03 -4.08
C VAL A 138 1.19 -21.24 -3.23
N LEU A 139 1.95 -20.33 -3.82
CA LEU A 139 2.87 -19.41 -3.14
C LEU A 139 2.84 -18.05 -3.85
N GLY A 140 2.43 -16.98 -3.19
CA GLY A 140 2.31 -15.69 -3.87
C GLY A 140 3.61 -14.90 -3.88
N SER A 141 3.75 -13.97 -4.83
CA SER A 141 4.86 -13.00 -4.93
C SER A 141 5.13 -12.23 -3.62
N TYR A 142 4.16 -12.21 -2.70
CA TYR A 142 4.26 -11.63 -1.37
C TYR A 142 5.14 -12.46 -0.39
N GLU A 143 5.13 -13.80 -0.48
CA GLU A 143 5.98 -14.65 0.37
C GLU A 143 7.45 -14.55 -0.04
N PHE A 144 7.73 -14.54 -1.35
CA PHE A 144 9.09 -14.33 -1.86
C PHE A 144 9.67 -12.99 -1.37
N TRP A 145 8.82 -11.98 -1.26
CA TRP A 145 9.20 -10.67 -0.78
C TRP A 145 9.50 -10.64 0.73
N HIS A 146 8.68 -11.32 1.55
CA HIS A 146 9.01 -11.49 2.97
C HIS A 146 10.30 -12.27 3.15
N LEU A 147 10.52 -13.33 2.37
CA LEU A 147 11.74 -14.12 2.41
C LEU A 147 12.97 -13.33 1.96
N ALA A 148 12.86 -12.52 0.91
CA ALA A 148 13.97 -11.66 0.46
C ALA A 148 14.37 -10.64 1.53
N VAL A 149 13.39 -10.01 2.19
CA VAL A 149 13.65 -9.10 3.31
C VAL A 149 14.26 -9.87 4.49
N LEU A 150 13.69 -11.03 4.86
CA LEU A 150 14.21 -11.86 5.95
C LEU A 150 15.63 -12.37 5.69
N VAL A 151 15.97 -12.73 4.45
CA VAL A 151 17.31 -13.16 4.05
C VAL A 151 18.30 -12.00 4.10
N LEU A 152 17.90 -10.79 3.68
CA LEU A 152 18.73 -9.59 3.83
C LEU A 152 18.97 -9.25 5.32
N PHE A 153 17.94 -9.35 6.16
CA PHE A 153 18.06 -9.20 7.61
C PHE A 153 18.91 -10.30 8.26
N ALA A 154 18.83 -11.54 7.76
CA ALA A 154 19.65 -12.65 8.25
C ALA A 154 21.12 -12.48 7.82
N GLY A 155 21.35 -11.97 6.60
CA GLY A 155 22.69 -11.68 6.08
C GLY A 155 23.40 -10.56 6.85
N GLU A 156 22.68 -9.52 7.26
CA GLU A 156 23.19 -8.51 8.20
C GLU A 156 23.69 -9.15 9.48
N ARG A 157 22.86 -9.97 10.15
CA ARG A 157 23.22 -10.62 11.42
C ARG A 157 24.35 -11.65 11.33
N ALA A 158 24.64 -12.16 10.14
CA ALA A 158 25.77 -13.05 9.90
C ALA A 158 27.09 -12.30 9.65
N SER A 159 27.03 -10.98 9.44
CA SER A 159 28.18 -10.12 9.10
C SER A 159 28.69 -9.24 10.24
N GLY A 160 28.02 -9.24 11.39
CA GLY A 160 28.44 -8.59 12.65
C GLY A 160 28.79 -9.60 13.72
#